data_AF-A0AAU9PE77-F1
#
_entry.id   AF-A0AAU9PE77-F1
#
_cell.length_a   1.000
_cell.length_b   1.000
_cell.length_c   1.000
_cell.angle_alpha   90.00
_cell.angle_beta   90.00
_cell.angle_gamma   90.00
#
_symmetry.space_group_name_H-M   'P 1'
#
loop_
_entity.id
_entity.type
_entity.pdbx_description
1 polymer ?
#
loop_
_entity_poly.entity_id
_entity_poly.type
_entity_poly.pdbx_seq_one_letter_code
_entity_poly.pdbx_strand_id
1 'polypeptide(L)'
;MDERNFWPSVVYSMKTTMPLVQVLRLVDGEQTPAMGFIYGAMDECKEKIAKNLDNNLASYKEIWDIIDKKWELQMHRDLHAAAYYLNPQYRWSPNVSEHPEIKRGLYDVIERLVKDTTI
;
A
#
# COMPACT_ATOMS: atom_id res chain seq x y z
N MET A 1 0.56 -30.10 -21.27
CA MET A 1 0.77 -28.78 -20.61
C MET A 1 2.15 -28.32 -21.02
N ASP A 2 2.33 -27.08 -21.47
CA ASP A 2 3.66 -26.60 -21.87
C ASP A 2 4.48 -26.24 -20.63
N GLU A 3 5.31 -27.18 -20.18
CA GLU A 3 6.12 -27.03 -18.95
C GLU A 3 7.09 -25.84 -19.02
N ARG A 4 7.53 -25.47 -20.23
CA ARG A 4 8.45 -24.34 -20.45
C ARG A 4 7.85 -23.00 -20.05
N ASN A 5 6.53 -22.87 -20.12
CA ASN A 5 5.82 -21.64 -19.78
C ASN A 5 5.02 -21.77 -18.47
N PHE A 6 4.65 -22.99 -18.09
CA PHE A 6 3.87 -23.23 -16.88
C PHE A 6 4.63 -22.81 -15.60
N TRP A 7 5.81 -23.37 -15.36
CA TRP A 7 6.56 -23.11 -14.13
C TRP A 7 6.99 -21.64 -13.98
N PRO A 8 7.49 -20.96 -15.02
CA PRO A 8 7.77 -19.52 -14.93
C PRO A 8 6.53 -18.69 -14.58
N SER A 9 5.36 -19.04 -15.13
CA SER A 9 4.10 -18.35 -14.82
C SER A 9 3.66 -18.54 -13.36
N VAL A 10 3.84 -19.75 -12.82
CA VAL A 10 3.59 -20.03 -11.40
C VAL A 10 4.52 -19.21 -10.51
N VAL A 11 5.82 -19.20 -10.81
CA VAL A 11 6.81 -18.42 -10.05
C VAL A 11 6.50 -16.92 -10.11
N TYR A 12 6.15 -16.40 -11.29
CA TYR A 12 5.71 -15.02 -11.44
C TYR A 12 4.48 -14.70 -10.58
N SER A 13 3.48 -15.58 -10.61
CA SER A 13 2.26 -15.44 -9.81
C SER A 13 2.57 -15.44 -8.31
N MET A 14 3.46 -16.30 -7.85
CA MET A 14 3.87 -16.32 -6.44
C MET A 14 4.63 -15.06 -6.03
N LYS A 15 5.59 -14.61 -6.85
CA LYS A 15 6.41 -13.41 -6.60
C LYS A 15 5.58 -12.14 -6.48
N THR A 16 4.48 -12.05 -7.22
CA THR A 16 3.57 -10.90 -7.26
C THR A 16 2.49 -10.98 -6.18
N THR A 17 1.91 -12.16 -5.93
CA THR A 17 0.78 -12.31 -5.00
C THR A 17 1.18 -12.46 -3.54
N MET A 18 2.34 -13.05 -3.23
CA MET A 18 2.74 -13.28 -1.84
C MET A 18 2.85 -11.98 -1.01
N PRO A 19 3.43 -10.87 -1.54
CA PRO A 19 3.40 -9.58 -0.84
C PRO A 19 1.98 -9.08 -0.56
N LEU A 20 1.03 -9.25 -1.50
CA LEU A 20 -0.37 -8.86 -1.30
C LEU A 20 -1.04 -9.67 -0.19
N VAL A 21 -0.77 -10.97 -0.11
CA VAL A 21 -1.29 -11.83 0.99
C VAL A 21 -0.76 -11.36 2.35
N GLN A 22 0.47 -10.85 2.43
CA GLN A 22 1.00 -10.28 3.67
C GLN A 22 0.23 -9.03 4.10
N VAL A 23 -0.14 -8.15 3.16
CA VAL A 23 -0.99 -6.99 3.44
C VAL A 23 -2.38 -7.43 3.91
N LEU A 24 -2.98 -8.42 3.24
CA LEU A 24 -4.30 -8.94 3.64
C LEU A 24 -4.27 -9.50 5.08
N ARG A 25 -3.23 -10.26 5.43
CA ARG A 25 -3.05 -10.77 6.79
C ARG A 25 -2.88 -9.68 7.84
N LEU A 26 -2.23 -8.57 7.49
CA LEU A 26 -2.11 -7.41 8.38
C LEU A 26 -3.47 -6.77 8.66
N VAL A 27 -4.32 -6.66 7.64
CA VAL A 27 -5.66 -6.03 7.78
C VAL A 27 -6.66 -6.94 8.48
N ASP A 28 -6.55 -8.26 8.26
CA ASP A 28 -7.39 -9.28 8.89
C ASP A 28 -6.97 -9.59 10.34
N GLY A 29 -5.74 -9.21 10.72
CA GLY A 29 -5.22 -9.42 12.06
C GLY A 29 -5.93 -8.54 13.08
N GLU A 30 -6.81 -9.13 13.89
CA GLU A 30 -7.58 -8.40 14.93
C GLU A 30 -6.72 -7.85 16.08
N GLN A 31 -5.44 -8.23 16.18
CA GLN A 31 -4.56 -7.84 17.30
C GLN A 31 -4.04 -6.40 17.23
N THR A 32 -3.85 -5.82 16.05
CA THR A 32 -3.32 -4.46 15.88
C THR A 32 -4.23 -3.64 14.97
N PRO A 33 -4.51 -2.36 15.29
CA PRO A 33 -5.32 -1.52 14.42
C PRO A 33 -4.68 -1.33 13.04
N ALA A 34 -5.23 -1.98 12.02
CA ALA A 34 -4.68 -1.96 10.66
C ALA A 34 -4.66 -0.57 10.00
N MET A 35 -5.53 0.33 10.45
CA MET A 35 -5.75 1.65 9.85
C MET A 35 -4.47 2.50 9.77
N GLY A 36 -3.61 2.45 10.78
CA GLY A 36 -2.34 3.19 10.81
C GLY A 36 -1.20 2.54 10.02
N PHE A 37 -1.40 1.33 9.50
CA PHE A 37 -0.36 0.55 8.82
C PHE A 37 -0.68 0.25 7.36
N ILE A 38 -1.96 0.20 6.97
CA ILE A 38 -2.37 -0.27 5.65
C ILE A 38 -1.75 0.51 4.49
N TYR A 39 -1.62 1.84 4.62
CA TYR A 39 -0.99 2.67 3.59
C TYR A 39 0.50 2.28 3.41
N GLY A 40 1.26 2.24 4.51
CA GLY A 40 2.68 1.86 4.48
C GLY A 40 2.90 0.43 4.01
N ALA A 41 2.05 -0.50 4.45
CA ALA A 41 2.10 -1.89 4.03
C ALA A 41 1.83 -2.06 2.53
N MET A 42 0.95 -1.25 1.94
CA MET A 42 0.71 -1.27 0.50
C MET A 42 1.91 -0.73 -0.29
N ASP A 43 2.53 0.35 0.19
CA ASP A 43 3.74 0.91 -0.42
C ASP A 43 4.90 -0.10 -0.38
N GLU A 44 5.16 -0.68 0.79
CA GLU A 44 6.12 -1.78 0.97
C GLU A 44 5.79 -3.01 0.11
N CYS A 45 4.51 -3.30 -0.11
CA CYS A 45 4.06 -4.39 -0.98
C CYS A 45 4.50 -4.13 -2.43
N LYS A 46 4.25 -2.92 -2.96
CA LYS A 46 4.66 -2.54 -4.31
C LYS A 46 6.18 -2.65 -4.46
N GLU A 47 6.95 -2.12 -3.49
CA GLU A 47 8.41 -2.24 -3.50
C GLU A 47 8.89 -3.70 -3.50
N LYS A 48 8.30 -4.56 -2.66
CA LYS A 48 8.65 -5.99 -2.60
C LYS A 48 8.36 -6.69 -3.93
N ILE A 49 7.26 -6.37 -4.60
CA ILE A 49 6.94 -6.91 -5.93
C ILE A 49 8.02 -6.48 -6.93
N ALA A 50 8.39 -5.20 -6.96
CA ALA A 50 9.45 -4.72 -7.85
C ALA A 50 10.79 -5.44 -7.57
N LYS A 51 11.19 -5.54 -6.30
CA LYS A 51 12.41 -6.26 -5.89
C LYS A 51 12.38 -7.74 -6.28
N ASN A 52 11.25 -8.44 -6.07
CA ASN A 52 11.09 -9.86 -6.43
C ASN A 52 11.23 -10.11 -7.95
N LEU A 53 10.94 -9.09 -8.75
CA LEU A 53 11.03 -9.10 -10.21
C LEU A 53 12.25 -8.31 -10.72
N ASP A 54 13.31 -8.28 -9.91
CA ASP A 54 14.63 -7.74 -10.22
C ASP A 54 14.62 -6.24 -10.60
N ASN A 55 13.64 -5.49 -10.09
CA ASN A 55 13.37 -4.10 -10.42
C ASN A 55 13.20 -3.84 -11.93
N ASN A 56 12.83 -4.86 -12.71
CA ASN A 56 12.51 -4.70 -14.12
C ASN A 56 11.10 -4.10 -14.27
N LEU A 57 11.01 -2.82 -14.58
CA LEU A 57 9.71 -2.12 -14.71
C LEU A 57 8.73 -2.85 -15.63
N ALA A 58 9.19 -3.42 -16.74
CA ALA A 58 8.31 -4.12 -17.69
C ALA A 58 7.63 -5.36 -17.08
N SER A 59 8.23 -5.99 -16.07
CA SER A 59 7.68 -7.21 -15.47
C SER A 59 6.68 -6.94 -14.35
N TYR A 60 6.75 -5.81 -13.65
CA TYR A 60 5.84 -5.48 -12.53
C TYR A 60 4.85 -4.35 -12.82
N LYS A 61 5.06 -3.55 -13.87
CA LYS A 61 4.21 -2.38 -14.17
C LYS A 61 2.73 -2.73 -14.25
N GLU A 62 2.36 -3.80 -14.95
CA GLU A 62 0.96 -4.21 -15.08
C GLU A 62 0.33 -4.54 -13.72
N ILE A 63 1.09 -5.22 -12.84
CA ILE A 63 0.63 -5.54 -11.49
C ILE A 63 0.47 -4.29 -10.65
N TRP A 64 1.42 -3.35 -10.73
CA TRP A 64 1.31 -2.06 -10.05
C TRP A 64 0.10 -1.26 -10.54
N ASP A 65 -0.13 -1.19 -11.86
CA ASP A 65 -1.28 -0.50 -12.43
C ASP A 65 -2.61 -1.10 -11.92
N ILE A 66 -2.68 -2.43 -11.77
CA ILE A 66 -3.85 -3.12 -11.18
C ILE A 66 -4.01 -2.76 -9.70
N ILE A 67 -2.92 -2.81 -8.93
CA ILE A 67 -2.92 -2.46 -7.51
C ILE A 67 -3.37 -1.02 -7.32
N ASP A 68 -2.78 -0.07 -8.05
CA ASP A 68 -3.09 1.36 -7.95
C ASP A 68 -4.54 1.63 -8.31
N LYS A 69 -5.04 1.03 -9.40
CA LYS A 69 -6.45 1.15 -9.77
C LYS A 69 -7.38 0.65 -8.67
N LYS A 70 -7.04 -0.46 -8.00
CA LYS A 70 -7.86 -1.02 -6.91
C LYS A 70 -7.73 -0.19 -5.64
N TRP A 71 -6.52 0.27 -5.35
CA TRP A 71 -6.22 1.15 -4.23
C TRP A 71 -7.05 2.43 -4.33
N GLU A 72 -6.92 3.19 -5.41
CA GLU A 72 -7.65 4.47 -5.61
C GLU A 72 -9.17 4.32 -5.56
N LEU A 73 -9.72 3.20 -6.04
CA LEU A 73 -11.17 3.01 -6.09
C LEU A 73 -11.78 2.48 -4.78
N GLN A 74 -11.04 1.71 -3.99
CA GLN A 74 -11.62 0.93 -2.89
C GLN A 74 -11.04 1.27 -1.52
N MET A 75 -9.75 1.63 -1.45
CA MET A 75 -8.98 1.64 -0.21
C MET A 75 -8.25 2.96 0.04
N HIS A 76 -7.88 3.71 -1.00
CA HIS A 76 -7.24 5.01 -0.84
C HIS A 76 -8.27 6.00 -0.31
N ARG A 77 -8.08 6.39 0.94
CA ARG A 77 -8.87 7.40 1.61
C ARG A 77 -7.91 8.26 2.39
N ASP A 78 -8.18 9.55 2.42
CA ASP A 78 -7.40 10.54 3.18
C ASP A 78 -7.17 10.10 4.63
N LEU A 79 -8.12 9.34 5.20
CA LEU A 79 -8.01 8.76 6.53
C LEU A 79 -6.83 7.78 6.68
N HIS A 80 -6.56 6.92 5.69
CA HIS A 80 -5.44 5.99 5.74
C HIS A 80 -4.10 6.71 5.58
N ALA A 81 -4.04 7.72 4.70
CA ALA A 81 -2.88 8.58 4.53
C ALA A 81 -2.58 9.38 5.81
N ALA A 82 -3.61 9.97 6.43
CA ALA A 82 -3.51 10.66 7.72
C ALA A 82 -3.07 9.71 8.85
N ALA A 83 -3.65 8.51 8.92
CA ALA A 83 -3.30 7.52 9.92
C ALA A 83 -1.84 7.05 9.79
N TYR A 84 -1.35 6.87 8.57
CA TYR A 84 0.08 6.62 8.31
C TYR A 84 0.96 7.78 8.76
N TYR A 85 0.60 9.02 8.39
CA TYR A 85 1.36 10.21 8.80
C TYR A 85 1.50 10.31 10.33
N LEU A 86 0.43 9.98 11.05
CA LEU A 86 0.36 10.05 12.50
C LEU A 86 0.96 8.83 13.20
N ASN A 87 1.32 7.75 12.48
CA ASN A 87 1.91 6.56 13.07
C ASN A 87 3.39 6.77 13.43
N PRO A 88 3.76 6.77 14.72
CA PRO A 88 5.15 6.86 15.20
C PRO A 88 6.16 5.97 14.49
N GLN A 89 5.77 4.72 14.25
CA GLN A 89 6.68 3.69 13.73
C GLN A 89 7.12 4.02 12.30
N TYR A 90 6.21 4.59 11.51
CA TYR A 90 6.53 5.08 10.17
C TYR A 90 7.15 6.47 10.20
N ARG A 91 6.62 7.39 11.02
CA ARG A 91 7.04 8.79 11.03
C ARG A 91 8.52 8.98 11.36
N TRP A 92 9.07 8.11 12.19
CA TRP A 92 10.47 8.13 12.61
C TRP A 92 11.29 6.98 12.00
N SER A 93 10.73 6.26 11.03
CA SER A 93 11.48 5.26 10.25
C SER A 93 12.49 5.94 9.32
N PRO A 94 13.67 5.34 9.07
CA PRO A 94 14.60 5.83 8.04
C PRO A 94 14.00 5.79 6.63
N ASN A 95 12.97 4.96 6.41
CA ASN A 95 12.29 4.80 5.12
C ASN A 95 10.90 5.49 5.13
N VAL A 96 10.76 6.60 5.85
CA VAL A 96 9.50 7.36 5.88
C VAL A 96 9.15 7.82 4.46
N SER A 97 7.90 7.57 4.04
CA SER A 97 7.42 8.07 2.75
C SER A 97 7.18 9.58 2.85
N GLU A 98 7.75 10.32 1.91
CA GLU A 98 7.58 11.78 1.78
C GLU A 98 6.55 12.16 0.72
N HIS A 99 5.77 11.19 0.25
CA HIS A 99 4.82 11.43 -0.83
C HIS A 99 3.82 12.56 -0.46
N PRO A 100 3.63 13.59 -1.31
CA PRO A 100 2.84 14.78 -0.95
C PRO A 100 1.40 14.46 -0.56
N GLU A 101 0.83 13.38 -1.11
CA GLU A 101 -0.54 12.94 -0.80
C GLU A 101 -0.73 12.57 0.67
N ILE A 102 0.33 12.17 1.37
CA ILE A 102 0.28 11.78 2.78
C ILE A 102 -0.06 13.01 3.64
N LYS A 103 0.65 14.11 3.41
CA LYS A 103 0.38 15.39 4.08
C LYS A 103 -0.97 15.95 3.66
N ARG A 104 -1.32 15.86 2.37
CA ARG A 104 -2.63 16.30 1.86
C ARG A 104 -3.76 15.54 2.56
N GLY A 105 -3.69 14.21 2.62
CA GLY A 105 -4.71 13.40 3.29
C GLY A 105 -4.87 13.73 4.78
N LEU A 106 -3.79 14.09 5.49
CA LEU A 106 -3.91 14.63 6.84
C LEU A 106 -4.74 15.92 6.88
N TYR A 107 -4.43 16.89 6.02
CA TYR A 107 -5.15 18.17 5.98
C TYR A 107 -6.62 17.97 5.60
N ASP A 108 -6.91 17.15 4.59
CA ASP A 108 -8.29 16.87 4.14
C ASP A 108 -9.12 16.22 5.27
N VAL A 109 -8.50 15.33 6.06
CA VAL A 109 -9.14 14.73 7.24
C VAL A 109 -9.40 15.77 8.33
N ILE A 110 -8.44 16.65 8.60
CA ILE A 110 -8.60 17.72 9.60
C ILE A 110 -9.72 18.66 9.17
N GLU A 111 -9.72 19.13 7.93
CA GLU A 111 -10.75 20.03 7.38
C GLU A 111 -12.14 19.40 7.48
N ARG A 112 -12.28 18.11 7.18
CA ARG A 112 -13.57 17.42 7.29
C ARG A 112 -14.05 17.23 8.72
N LEU A 113 -13.14 17.03 9.68
CA LEU A 113 -13.47 16.69 11.08
C LEU A 113 -13.59 17.92 11.98
N VAL A 114 -12.85 18.98 11.69
CA VAL A 114 -12.95 20.26 12.40
C VAL A 114 -14.13 21.01 11.82
N LYS A 115 -15.25 21.01 12.54
CA LYS A 115 -16.40 21.87 12.18
C LYS A 115 -15.98 23.33 12.28
N ASP A 116 -16.41 24.15 11.33
CA ASP A 116 -16.38 25.60 11.48
C ASP A 116 -17.11 25.98 12.77
N THR A 117 -16.37 26.54 13.72
CA THR A 117 -16.90 27.03 15.00
C THR A 117 -17.55 28.40 14.88
N THR A 118 -17.64 28.96 13.67
CA THR A 118 -18.46 30.14 13.37
C THR A 118 -19.94 29.76 13.32
N ILE A 119 -20.57 29.77 14.50
CA ILE A 119 -22.00 30.02 14.69
C ILE A 119 -22.20 31.52 14.88
#